data_AF-X1PEW3-F1
#
_entry.id   AF-X1PEW3-F1
#
_cell.length_a   1.000
_cell.length_b   1.000
_cell.length_c   1.000
_cell.angle_alpha   90.00
_cell.angle_beta   90.00
_cell.angle_gamma   90.00
#
_symmetry.space_group_name_H-M   'P 1'
#
loop_
_entity.id
_entity.type
_entity.pdbx_description
1 polymer ?
#
loop_
_entity_poly.entity_id
_entity_poly.type
_entity_poly.pdbx_seq_one_letter_code
_entity_poly.pdbx_strand_id
1 'polypeptide(L)'
;NLNNGIDELPVMGLGIDPEHYEEVFTTGEYLVDDSMFSLGENKAVIGEKMAQLMDLKISDYITLLVRTKEDTFNTIDVEIAGLLHTPHPMVNAGTVFVPLDIAQQALNVGNSISLIAVKVKPGYEENITGTLNQNFRRKDLNLRAYSWREAAETVIALSTAKKAGIGVILSVVLLIGIVGIINNVVLSALE
;
A
#
# COMPACT_ATOMS: atom_id res chain seq x y z
N ASN A 1 5.64 13.69 8.93
CA ASN A 1 5.14 14.65 7.91
C ASN A 1 6.23 14.91 6.90
N LEU A 2 5.88 15.13 5.64
CA LEU A 2 6.79 15.60 4.59
C LEU A 2 6.70 17.11 4.52
N ASN A 3 7.84 17.79 4.50
CA ASN A 3 7.97 19.24 4.41
C ASN A 3 8.91 19.60 3.24
N ASN A 4 8.54 20.57 2.41
CA ASN A 4 9.36 21.10 1.29
C ASN A 4 9.85 22.54 1.53
N GLY A 5 9.77 23.03 2.76
CA GLY A 5 10.09 24.40 3.18
C GLY A 5 8.92 25.38 3.12
N ILE A 6 7.82 25.05 2.42
CA ILE A 6 6.65 25.91 2.23
C ILE A 6 5.39 25.20 2.75
N ASP A 7 5.19 23.98 2.30
CA ASP A 7 4.04 23.13 2.58
C ASP A 7 4.43 21.94 3.46
N GLU A 8 3.45 21.43 4.19
CA GLU A 8 3.58 20.22 5.00
C GLU A 8 2.42 19.27 4.74
N LEU A 9 2.72 18.02 4.42
CA LEU A 9 1.73 16.97 4.22
C LEU A 9 1.96 15.78 5.16
N PRO A 10 0.90 15.22 5.77
CA PRO A 10 0.99 13.96 6.48
C PRO A 10 1.22 12.83 5.46
N VAL A 11 2.30 12.07 5.67
CA VAL A 11 2.68 10.95 4.81
C VAL A 11 3.09 9.75 5.66
N MET A 12 3.03 8.57 5.06
CA MET A 12 3.63 7.36 5.59
C MET A 12 5.04 7.19 5.00
N GLY A 13 6.06 7.26 5.86
CA GLY A 13 7.42 6.88 5.50
C GLY A 13 7.58 5.36 5.58
N LEU A 14 8.04 4.73 4.50
CA LEU A 14 8.32 3.30 4.44
C LEU A 14 9.81 3.07 4.18
N GLY A 15 10.51 2.64 5.22
CA GLY A 15 11.89 2.17 5.10
C GLY A 15 11.93 0.77 4.49
N ILE A 16 12.56 0.63 3.33
CA ILE A 16 12.65 -0.65 2.60
C ILE A 16 14.10 -1.01 2.28
N ASP A 17 14.35 -2.31 2.21
CA ASP A 17 15.53 -2.84 1.53
C ASP A 17 15.12 -3.09 0.06
N PRO A 18 15.63 -2.31 -0.90
CA PRO A 18 15.21 -2.38 -2.31
C PRO A 18 15.33 -3.79 -2.90
N GLU A 19 16.44 -4.49 -2.63
CA GLU A 19 16.70 -5.81 -3.21
C GLU A 19 15.67 -6.84 -2.75
N HIS A 20 15.47 -6.94 -1.43
CA HIS A 20 14.49 -7.87 -0.85
C HIS A 20 13.04 -7.45 -1.13
N TYR A 21 12.78 -6.15 -1.29
CA TYR A 21 11.44 -5.63 -1.53
C TYR A 21 10.92 -6.02 -2.92
N GLU A 22 11.77 -5.97 -3.95
CA GLU A 22 11.40 -6.35 -5.33
C GLU A 22 11.10 -7.84 -5.50
N GLU A 23 11.64 -8.71 -4.65
CA GLU A 23 11.30 -10.14 -4.66
C GLU A 23 9.82 -10.39 -4.29
N VAL A 24 9.27 -9.51 -3.47
CA VAL A 24 7.92 -9.64 -2.90
C VAL A 24 6.92 -8.76 -3.65
N PHE A 25 7.26 -7.50 -3.91
CA PHE A 25 6.37 -6.48 -4.45
C PHE A 25 6.79 -6.06 -5.86
N THR A 26 5.81 -5.76 -6.71
CA THR A 26 6.02 -5.28 -8.08
C THR A 26 6.07 -3.76 -8.17
N THR A 27 6.34 -3.03 -7.08
CA THR A 27 6.33 -1.56 -7.07
C THR A 27 7.34 -0.97 -8.04
N GLY A 28 8.51 -1.60 -8.21
CA GLY A 28 9.53 -1.16 -9.16
C GLY A 28 9.06 -1.15 -10.62
N GLU A 29 8.07 -1.97 -10.99
CA GLU A 29 7.48 -1.98 -12.34
C GLU A 29 6.68 -0.69 -12.66
N TYR A 30 6.34 0.10 -11.63
CA TYR A 30 5.56 1.33 -11.72
C TYR A 30 6.40 2.59 -11.56
N LEU A 31 7.73 2.45 -11.60
CA LEU A 31 8.64 3.58 -11.59
C LEU A 31 8.55 4.30 -12.94
N VAL A 32 8.16 5.58 -12.90
CA VAL A 32 7.93 6.38 -14.10
C VAL A 32 9.24 6.99 -14.58
N ASP A 33 10.06 7.44 -13.64
CA ASP A 33 11.29 8.18 -13.92
C ASP A 33 12.41 7.77 -12.95
N ASP A 34 13.61 7.63 -13.50
CA ASP A 34 14.88 7.23 -12.84
C ASP A 34 14.83 5.81 -12.22
N SER A 35 15.61 5.57 -11.18
CA SER A 35 15.94 4.28 -10.57
C SER A 35 15.58 4.26 -9.08
N MET A 36 15.39 3.06 -8.55
CA MET A 36 15.25 2.88 -7.10
C MET A 36 16.55 3.30 -6.41
N PHE A 37 16.44 3.85 -5.20
CA PHE A 37 17.61 4.11 -4.35
C PHE A 37 18.28 2.80 -3.94
N SER A 38 19.55 2.88 -3.54
CA SER A 38 20.27 1.82 -2.84
C SER A 38 20.34 2.10 -1.34
N LEU A 39 20.66 1.07 -0.54
CA LEU A 39 20.97 1.25 0.88
C LEU A 39 22.14 2.24 1.04
N GLY A 40 22.06 3.11 2.05
CA GLY A 40 23.05 4.15 2.34
C GLY A 40 22.95 5.42 1.49
N GLU A 41 22.09 5.47 0.48
CA GLU A 41 21.85 6.70 -0.28
C GLU A 41 20.78 7.56 0.40
N ASN A 42 21.04 8.85 0.63
CA ASN A 42 20.01 9.78 1.15
C ASN A 42 19.02 10.18 0.04
N LYS A 43 18.30 9.20 -0.47
CA LYS A 43 17.36 9.33 -1.57
C LYS A 43 15.99 8.80 -1.16
N ALA A 44 14.95 9.29 -1.83
CA ALA A 44 13.59 8.82 -1.66
C ALA A 44 12.90 8.62 -3.00
N VAL A 45 11.93 7.71 -3.00
CA VAL A 45 10.98 7.57 -4.11
C VAL A 45 9.60 7.95 -3.58
N ILE A 46 8.91 8.82 -4.30
CA ILE A 46 7.58 9.30 -3.93
C ILE A 46 6.55 9.01 -5.01
N GLY A 47 5.28 9.03 -4.64
CA GLY A 47 4.21 8.90 -5.62
C GLY A 47 4.07 10.17 -6.49
N GLU A 48 3.79 9.99 -7.78
CA GLU A 48 3.62 11.07 -8.75
C GLU A 48 2.55 12.07 -8.30
N LYS A 49 1.45 11.60 -7.71
CA LYS A 49 0.37 12.48 -7.25
C LYS A 49 0.81 13.36 -6.09
N MET A 50 1.63 12.84 -5.18
CA MET A 50 2.22 13.61 -4.08
C MET A 50 3.18 14.67 -4.63
N ALA A 51 4.04 14.30 -5.58
CA ALA A 51 4.96 15.23 -6.23
C ALA A 51 4.21 16.41 -6.86
N GLN A 52 3.13 16.13 -7.60
CA GLN A 52 2.26 17.17 -8.18
C GLN A 52 1.60 18.07 -7.14
N LEU A 53 1.20 17.52 -5.99
CA LEU A 53 0.53 18.29 -4.93
C LEU A 53 1.47 19.25 -4.22
N MET A 54 2.75 18.91 -4.14
CA MET A 54 3.78 19.69 -3.44
C MET A 54 4.71 20.47 -4.40
N ASP A 55 4.39 20.47 -5.70
CA ASP A 55 5.21 21.03 -6.78
C ASP A 55 6.68 20.55 -6.74
N LEU A 56 6.86 19.26 -6.43
CA LEU A 56 8.17 18.60 -6.33
C LEU A 56 8.53 17.87 -7.63
N LYS A 57 9.83 17.80 -7.90
CA LYS A 57 10.43 17.11 -9.04
C LYS A 57 11.58 16.23 -8.57
N ILE A 58 12.07 15.41 -9.49
CA ILE A 58 13.32 14.65 -9.27
C ILE A 58 14.46 15.64 -9.02
N SER A 59 15.36 15.24 -8.13
CA SER A 59 16.45 16.05 -7.57
C SER A 59 16.05 17.21 -6.65
N ASP A 60 14.76 17.39 -6.36
CA ASP A 60 14.36 18.26 -5.26
C ASP A 60 14.58 17.56 -3.91
N TYR A 61 14.77 18.35 -2.86
CA TYR A 61 14.99 17.87 -1.51
C TYR A 61 13.71 17.97 -0.68
N ILE A 62 13.45 16.95 0.12
CA ILE A 62 12.36 16.92 1.08
C ILE A 62 12.88 16.57 2.47
N THR A 63 12.19 17.09 3.49
CA THR A 63 12.44 16.77 4.88
C THR A 63 11.26 15.98 5.44
N LEU A 64 11.53 14.77 5.93
CA LEU A 64 10.55 13.98 6.67
C LEU A 64 10.73 14.23 8.16
N LEU A 65 9.73 14.86 8.79
CA LEU A 65 9.63 14.93 10.23
C LEU A 65 9.09 13.60 10.77
N VAL A 66 9.90 12.91 11.57
CA VAL A 66 9.59 11.61 12.16
C VAL A 66 9.66 11.66 13.69
N ARG A 67 9.01 10.69 14.33
CA ARG A 67 9.06 10.51 15.78
C ARG A 67 9.80 9.22 16.09
N THR A 68 10.81 9.31 16.95
CA THR A 68 11.63 8.17 17.38
C THR A 68 10.86 7.28 18.35
N LYS A 69 11.44 6.13 18.68
CA LYS A 69 10.92 5.23 19.71
C LYS A 69 10.87 5.90 21.10
N GLU A 70 11.78 6.82 21.38
CA GLU A 70 11.84 7.58 22.63
C GLU A 70 10.91 8.82 22.62
N ASP A 71 9.99 8.89 21.66
CA ASP A 71 8.99 9.95 21.54
C ASP A 71 9.56 11.35 21.21
N THR A 72 10.85 11.39 20.82
CA THR A 72 11.56 12.60 20.37
C THR A 72 11.36 12.84 18.87
N PHE A 73 11.55 14.08 18.43
CA PHE A 73 11.50 14.42 17.00
C PHE A 73 12.87 14.24 16.36
N ASN A 74 12.87 13.70 15.15
CA ASN A 74 14.03 13.68 14.28
C ASN A 74 13.60 13.99 12.84
N THR A 75 14.57 14.29 11.97
CA THR A 75 14.32 14.55 10.56
C THR A 75 15.09 13.57 9.67
N ILE A 76 14.55 13.34 8.48
CA ILE A 76 15.23 12.64 7.40
C ILE A 76 15.22 13.56 6.19
N ASP A 77 16.39 14.03 5.79
CA ASP A 77 16.56 14.87 4.60
C ASP A 77 17.01 13.99 3.44
N VAL A 78 16.24 13.97 2.36
CA VAL A 78 16.46 13.10 1.21
C VAL A 78 16.20 13.82 -0.10
N GLU A 79 16.98 13.46 -1.11
CA GLU A 79 16.75 13.87 -2.49
C GLU A 79 15.72 12.94 -3.14
N ILE A 80 14.78 13.49 -3.91
CA ILE A 80 13.83 12.68 -4.68
C ILE A 80 14.59 12.06 -5.85
N ALA A 81 14.79 10.75 -5.78
CA ALA A 81 15.45 9.99 -6.84
C ALA A 81 14.48 9.51 -7.90
N GLY A 82 13.21 9.24 -7.56
CA GLY A 82 12.26 8.69 -8.54
C GLY A 82 10.81 8.93 -8.18
N LEU A 83 9.95 8.77 -9.19
CA LEU A 83 8.50 8.93 -9.09
C LEU A 83 7.77 7.63 -9.42
N LEU A 84 6.76 7.29 -8.60
CA LEU A 84 5.94 6.09 -8.76
C LEU A 84 4.52 6.43 -9.20
N HIS A 85 4.02 5.69 -10.19
CA HIS A 85 2.61 5.72 -10.60
C HIS A 85 2.01 4.32 -10.55
N THR A 86 1.47 3.94 -9.39
CA THR A 86 0.85 2.64 -9.17
C THR A 86 -0.67 2.69 -9.34
N PRO A 87 -1.36 1.54 -9.46
CA PRO A 87 -2.81 1.48 -9.36
C PRO A 87 -3.36 1.79 -7.97
N HIS A 88 -2.51 1.91 -6.93
CA HIS A 88 -2.90 2.09 -5.54
C HIS A 88 -2.86 3.58 -5.14
N PRO A 89 -4.02 4.25 -4.92
CA PRO A 89 -4.05 5.70 -4.70
C PRO A 89 -3.24 6.16 -3.48
N MET A 90 -3.22 5.39 -2.39
CA MET A 90 -2.44 5.77 -1.19
C MET A 90 -0.93 5.71 -1.42
N VAL A 91 -0.45 4.84 -2.32
CA VAL A 91 0.97 4.80 -2.66
C VAL A 91 1.32 6.07 -3.45
N ASN A 92 0.47 6.45 -4.39
CA ASN A 92 0.72 7.62 -5.25
C ASN A 92 0.62 8.97 -4.51
N ALA A 93 -0.19 9.07 -3.45
CA ALA A 93 -0.50 10.35 -2.81
C ALA A 93 -0.04 10.46 -1.34
N GLY A 94 0.41 9.37 -0.71
CA GLY A 94 0.62 9.36 0.74
C GLY A 94 1.78 8.50 1.24
N THR A 95 2.58 7.89 0.36
CA THR A 95 3.71 7.03 0.75
C THR A 95 5.03 7.62 0.24
N VAL A 96 6.04 7.64 1.10
CA VAL A 96 7.42 8.00 0.78
C VAL A 96 8.29 6.80 1.07
N PHE A 97 8.96 6.26 0.06
CA PHE A 97 9.91 5.17 0.21
C PHE A 97 11.29 5.76 0.49
N VAL A 98 11.96 5.23 1.51
CA VAL A 98 13.34 5.58 1.87
C VAL A 98 14.13 4.30 2.14
N PRO A 99 15.46 4.33 2.05
CA PRO A 99 16.28 3.19 2.44
C PRO A 99 16.05 2.81 3.91
N LEU A 100 16.00 1.50 4.18
CA LEU A 100 15.73 0.96 5.50
C LEU A 100 16.76 1.42 6.54
N ASP A 101 18.03 1.48 6.18
CA ASP A 101 19.13 1.88 7.05
C ASP A 101 19.02 3.36 7.47
N ILE A 102 18.63 4.23 6.53
CA ILE A 102 18.36 5.66 6.81
C ILE A 102 17.16 5.80 7.76
N ALA A 103 16.08 5.07 7.51
CA ALA A 103 14.91 5.08 8.41
C ALA A 103 15.25 4.55 9.81
N GLN A 104 16.02 3.46 9.90
CA GLN A 104 16.46 2.86 11.16
C GLN A 104 17.33 3.80 11.99
N GLN A 105 18.27 4.48 11.32
CA GLN A 105 19.13 5.48 11.94
C GLN A 105 18.30 6.64 12.48
N ALA A 106 17.40 7.19 11.67
CA ALA A 106 16.59 8.34 12.06
C ALA A 106 15.60 8.03 13.20
N LEU A 107 15.07 6.80 13.24
CA LEU A 107 14.15 6.35 14.28
C LEU A 107 14.87 5.87 15.55
N ASN A 108 16.20 5.78 15.54
CA ASN A 108 17.03 5.29 16.63
C ASN A 108 16.69 3.86 17.08
N VAL A 109 16.44 2.96 16.13
CA VAL A 109 15.98 1.58 16.41
C VAL A 109 17.04 0.49 16.14
N GLY A 110 18.25 0.88 15.76
CA GLY A 110 19.30 -0.05 15.33
C GLY A 110 18.81 -0.94 14.19
N ASN A 111 19.12 -2.23 14.22
CA ASN A 111 18.72 -3.18 13.18
C ASN A 111 17.27 -3.71 13.34
N SER A 112 16.42 -3.01 14.12
CA SER A 112 15.04 -3.44 14.32
C SER A 112 14.20 -3.11 13.09
N ILE A 113 13.26 -4.00 12.77
CA ILE A 113 12.29 -3.82 11.68
C ILE A 113 10.87 -4.01 12.23
N SER A 114 9.92 -3.30 11.65
CA SER A 114 8.51 -3.37 12.05
C SER A 114 7.75 -4.52 11.38
N LEU A 115 8.17 -4.92 10.18
CA LEU A 115 7.47 -5.89 9.35
C LEU A 115 8.46 -6.68 8.48
N ILE A 116 8.18 -7.98 8.31
CA ILE A 116 8.77 -8.81 7.27
C ILE A 116 7.62 -9.26 6.36
N ALA A 117 7.70 -8.90 5.08
CA ALA A 117 6.78 -9.41 4.07
C ALA A 117 7.41 -10.63 3.39
N VAL A 118 6.61 -11.68 3.19
CA VAL A 118 7.08 -12.93 2.58
C VAL A 118 6.13 -13.33 1.46
N LYS A 119 6.67 -13.53 0.25
CA LYS A 119 5.94 -14.06 -0.89
C LYS A 119 5.94 -15.58 -0.86
N VAL A 120 4.77 -16.18 -0.93
CA VAL A 120 4.60 -17.63 -0.93
C VAL A 120 3.81 -18.08 -2.16
N LYS A 121 3.90 -19.37 -2.49
CA LYS A 121 3.10 -19.94 -3.58
C LYS A 121 1.60 -19.85 -3.23
N PRO A 122 0.73 -19.52 -4.20
CA PRO A 122 -0.71 -19.49 -3.99
C PRO A 122 -1.23 -20.81 -3.41
N GLY A 123 -2.09 -20.72 -2.39
CA GLY A 123 -2.69 -21.87 -1.71
C GLY A 123 -1.93 -22.38 -0.48
N TYR A 124 -0.74 -21.86 -0.18
CA TYR A 124 0.07 -22.25 0.97
C TYR A 124 0.07 -21.22 2.12
N GLU A 125 -0.60 -20.08 1.95
CA GLU A 125 -0.55 -18.93 2.85
C GLU A 125 -0.96 -19.29 4.27
N GLU A 126 -2.10 -19.96 4.43
CA GLU A 126 -2.66 -20.32 5.75
C GLU A 126 -1.80 -21.39 6.45
N ASN A 127 -1.30 -22.37 5.69
CA ASN A 127 -0.44 -23.42 6.24
C ASN A 127 0.89 -22.85 6.76
N ILE A 128 1.54 -22.00 5.95
CA ILE A 128 2.80 -21.36 6.32
C ILE A 128 2.59 -20.43 7.52
N THR A 129 1.53 -19.62 7.52
CA THR A 129 1.19 -18.72 8.64
C THR A 129 0.95 -19.50 9.93
N GLY A 130 0.18 -20.59 9.87
CA GLY A 130 -0.06 -21.48 11.01
C GLY A 130 1.24 -22.11 11.55
N THR A 131 2.10 -22.59 10.65
CA THR A 131 3.40 -23.19 11.02
C THR A 131 4.33 -22.18 11.68
N LEU A 132 4.43 -20.96 11.14
CA LEU A 132 5.25 -19.88 11.73
C LEU A 132 4.75 -19.51 13.12
N ASN A 133 3.45 -19.29 13.29
CA ASN A 133 2.86 -18.94 14.57
C ASN A 133 3.04 -20.04 15.63
N GLN A 134 2.95 -21.32 15.25
CA GLN A 134 3.25 -22.43 16.16
C GLN A 134 4.72 -22.42 16.60
N ASN A 135 5.64 -22.17 15.66
CA ASN A 135 7.07 -22.11 15.96
C ASN A 135 7.43 -20.90 16.85
N PHE A 136 6.81 -19.74 16.62
CA PHE A 136 7.00 -18.56 17.47
C PHE A 136 6.54 -18.83 18.90
N ARG A 137 5.37 -19.45 19.08
CA ARG A 137 4.86 -19.85 20.41
C ARG A 137 5.76 -20.86 21.11
N ARG A 138 6.28 -21.87 20.39
CA ARG A 138 7.20 -22.87 20.97
C ARG A 138 8.52 -22.27 21.44
N LYS A 139 8.97 -21.19 20.80
CA LYS A 139 10.21 -20.49 21.12
C LYS A 139 10.01 -19.28 22.05
N ASP A 140 8.79 -19.07 22.55
CA ASP A 140 8.42 -17.90 23.36
C ASP A 140 8.81 -16.56 22.71
N LEU A 141 8.67 -16.48 21.39
CA LEU A 141 8.94 -15.26 20.63
C LEU A 141 7.68 -14.40 20.59
N ASN A 142 7.81 -13.11 20.91
CA ASN A 142 6.75 -12.13 20.77
C ASN A 142 6.58 -11.67 19.31
N LEU A 143 6.30 -12.62 18.41
CA LEU A 143 6.11 -12.41 16.98
C LEU A 143 4.78 -13.02 16.53
N ARG A 144 4.19 -12.43 15.50
CA ARG A 144 2.96 -12.96 14.90
C ARG A 144 3.03 -12.85 13.38
N ALA A 145 2.79 -13.97 12.72
CA ALA A 145 2.57 -14.03 11.29
C ALA A 145 1.07 -13.87 11.01
N TYR A 146 0.76 -13.17 9.91
CA TYR A 146 -0.60 -13.01 9.39
C TYR A 146 -0.58 -13.35 7.90
N SER A 147 -1.63 -14.02 7.42
CA SER A 147 -1.83 -14.18 5.98
C SER A 147 -2.30 -12.87 5.36
N TRP A 148 -2.08 -12.67 4.06
CA TRP A 148 -2.60 -11.47 3.38
C TRP A 148 -4.13 -11.38 3.46
N ARG A 149 -4.82 -12.53 3.56
CA ARG A 149 -6.28 -12.59 3.68
C ARG A 149 -6.73 -12.11 5.05
N GLU A 150 -6.02 -12.49 6.10
CA GLU A 150 -6.27 -11.99 7.46
C GLU A 150 -5.99 -10.48 7.54
N ALA A 151 -4.86 -10.02 6.99
CA ALA A 151 -4.52 -8.59 6.98
C ALA A 151 -5.51 -7.74 6.17
N ALA A 152 -6.14 -8.32 5.14
CA ALA A 152 -7.10 -7.66 4.26
C ALA A 152 -8.56 -8.06 4.54
N GLU A 153 -8.87 -8.72 5.67
CA GLU A 153 -10.20 -9.32 5.92
C GLU A 153 -11.33 -8.30 5.76
N THR A 154 -11.18 -7.12 6.37
CA THR A 154 -12.14 -6.01 6.27
C THR A 154 -12.36 -5.55 4.83
N VAL A 155 -11.28 -5.46 4.04
CA VAL A 155 -11.33 -5.04 2.63
C VAL A 155 -12.04 -6.11 1.78
N ILE A 156 -11.75 -7.39 2.04
CA ILE A 156 -12.36 -8.52 1.35
C ILE A 156 -13.87 -8.61 1.68
N ALA A 157 -14.24 -8.44 2.95
CA ALA A 157 -15.62 -8.44 3.40
C ALA A 157 -16.43 -7.33 2.72
N LEU A 158 -15.87 -6.11 2.68
CA LEU A 158 -16.50 -4.96 2.02
C LEU A 158 -16.64 -5.17 0.50
N SER A 159 -15.61 -5.72 -0.15
CA SER A 159 -15.66 -6.05 -1.59
C SER A 159 -16.75 -7.08 -1.90
N THR A 160 -16.89 -8.10 -1.07
CA THR A 160 -17.94 -9.12 -1.20
C THR A 160 -19.33 -8.51 -1.03
N ALA A 161 -19.53 -7.67 -0.01
CA ALA A 161 -20.79 -6.97 0.21
C ALA A 161 -21.17 -6.05 -0.96
N LYS A 162 -20.19 -5.32 -1.52
CA LYS A 162 -20.40 -4.46 -2.70
C LYS A 162 -20.83 -5.27 -3.93
N LYS A 163 -20.19 -6.41 -4.18
CA LYS A 163 -20.56 -7.31 -5.29
C LYS A 163 -21.99 -7.84 -5.12
N ALA A 164 -22.37 -8.24 -3.91
CA ALA A 164 -23.73 -8.66 -3.61
C ALA A 164 -24.75 -7.53 -3.87
N GLY A 165 -24.45 -6.31 -3.44
CA GLY A 165 -25.30 -5.13 -3.68
C GLY A 165 -25.50 -4.82 -5.17
N ILE A 166 -24.43 -4.87 -5.97
CA ILE A 166 -24.52 -4.72 -7.44
C ILE A 166 -25.40 -5.82 -8.04
N GLY A 167 -25.25 -7.07 -7.58
CA GLY A 167 -26.09 -8.19 -8.02
C GLY A 167 -27.59 -7.97 -7.75
N VAL A 168 -27.94 -7.41 -6.59
CA VAL A 168 -29.33 -7.05 -6.25
C VAL A 168 -29.86 -5.96 -7.19
N ILE A 169 -29.10 -4.88 -7.40
CA ILE A 169 -29.51 -3.79 -8.31
C ILE A 169 -29.73 -4.32 -9.73
N LEU A 170 -28.81 -5.13 -10.25
CA LEU A 170 -28.94 -5.75 -11.58
C LEU A 170 -30.18 -6.63 -11.68
N SER A 171 -30.50 -7.38 -10.62
CA SER A 171 -31.69 -8.22 -10.58
C SER A 171 -32.97 -7.38 -10.67
N VAL A 172 -33.04 -6.25 -9.95
CA VAL A 172 -34.18 -5.32 -10.02
C VAL A 172 -34.32 -4.71 -11.42
N VAL A 173 -33.21 -4.25 -12.02
CA VAL A 173 -33.21 -3.69 -13.39
C VAL A 173 -33.70 -4.72 -14.40
N LEU A 174 -33.26 -5.98 -14.27
CA LEU A 174 -33.69 -7.07 -15.14
C LEU A 174 -35.20 -7.35 -14.98
N LEU A 175 -35.73 -7.33 -13.76
CA LEU A 175 -37.16 -7.48 -13.50
C LEU A 175 -37.98 -6.35 -14.13
N ILE A 176 -37.55 -5.10 -13.98
CA ILE A 176 -38.20 -3.94 -14.62
C ILE A 176 -38.22 -4.12 -16.14
N GLY A 177 -37.11 -4.57 -16.73
CA GLY A 177 -37.02 -4.88 -18.16
C GLY A 177 -37.99 -5.97 -18.60
N ILE A 178 -38.08 -7.07 -17.84
CA ILE A 178 -39.03 -8.16 -18.11
C ILE A 178 -40.48 -7.68 -18.06
N VAL A 179 -40.86 -6.92 -17.03
CA VAL A 179 -42.20 -6.34 -16.91
C VAL A 179 -42.51 -5.45 -18.11
N GLY A 180 -41.53 -4.65 -18.57
CA GLY A 180 -41.68 -3.82 -19.76
C GLY A 180 -41.92 -4.63 -21.05
N ILE A 181 -41.18 -5.74 -21.23
CA ILE A 181 -41.37 -6.63 -22.38
C ILE A 181 -42.75 -7.28 -22.35
N ILE A 182 -43.16 -7.81 -21.19
CA ILE A 182 -44.48 -8.42 -21.02
C ILE A 182 -45.57 -7.42 -21.38
N ASN A 183 -45.48 -6.19 -20.87
CA ASN A 183 -46.45 -5.14 -21.16
C ASN A 183 -46.55 -4.83 -22.67
N ASN A 184 -45.41 -4.78 -23.35
CA ASN A 184 -45.38 -4.55 -24.80
C ASN A 184 -46.02 -5.71 -25.58
N VAL A 185 -45.67 -6.97 -25.24
CA VAL A 185 -46.23 -8.17 -25.88
C VAL A 185 -47.75 -8.26 -25.68
N VAL A 186 -48.24 -7.95 -24.48
CA VAL A 186 -49.69 -7.97 -24.18
C VAL A 186 -50.43 -6.94 -25.03
N LEU A 187 -49.91 -5.72 -25.17
CA LEU A 187 -50.52 -4.69 -26.01
C LEU A 187 -50.58 -5.13 -27.48
N SER A 188 -49.46 -5.61 -28.04
CA SER A 188 -49.40 -6.08 -29.43
C SER A 188 -50.26 -7.33 -29.71
N ALA A 189 -50.64 -8.10 -28.70
CA ALA A 189 -51.52 -9.25 -28.86
C ALA A 189 -53.01 -8.89 -28.74
N LEU A 190 -53.33 -7.73 -28.15
CA LEU A 190 -54.68 -7.21 -27.99
C LEU A 190 -55.10 -6.28 -29.14
N GLU A 191 -54.14 -5.67 -29.83
CA GLU A 191 -54.31 -5.03 -31.15
C GLU A 191 -54.51 -6.07 -32.26
#